data_AF-A0A1F7QFX9-F1
#
_entry.id   AF-A0A1F7QFX9-F1
#
_cell.length_a   1.000
_cell.length_b   1.000
_cell.length_c   1.000
_cell.angle_alpha   90.00
_cell.angle_beta   90.00
_cell.angle_gamma   90.00
#
_symmetry.space_group_name_H-M   'P 1'
#
loop_
_entity.id
_entity.type
_entity.pdbx_description
1 polymer ?
#
loop_
_entity_poly.entity_id
_entity_poly.type
_entity_poly.pdbx_seq_one_letter_code
_entity_poly.pdbx_strand_id
1 'polypeptide(L)'
;MKRLTIRGTALSLGLFFDVSFVLCVLWGLAVPKFHADWLLEAILPGFTWLTPQSVILGLVEVFLYGVYIAVVFVPLFNYFEGGRRAEATKLTAMTEALHHR
;
A
#
# COMPACT_ATOMS: atom_id res chain seq x y z
N MET A 1 1.47 16.61 12.10
CA MET A 1 1.64 15.31 11.40
C MET A 1 2.69 15.42 10.31
N LYS A 2 3.63 14.47 10.24
CA LYS A 2 4.74 14.42 9.26
C LYS A 2 4.18 13.99 7.88
N ARG A 3 4.70 14.51 6.76
CA ARG A 3 4.26 14.09 5.41
C ARG A 3 4.57 12.60 5.21
N LEU A 4 3.69 11.88 4.51
CA LEU A 4 3.98 10.51 4.09
C LEU A 4 5.10 10.53 3.05
N THR A 5 5.99 9.54 3.14
CA THR A 5 7.10 9.35 2.21
C THR A 5 6.82 8.15 1.33
N ILE A 6 7.04 8.30 0.02
CA ILE A 6 6.79 7.22 -0.96
C ILE A 6 7.61 5.99 -0.61
N ARG A 7 8.91 6.16 -0.29
CA ARG A 7 9.79 5.04 0.08
C ARG A 7 9.30 4.27 1.29
N GLY A 8 8.95 4.96 2.38
CA GLY A 8 8.48 4.30 3.60
C GLY A 8 7.16 3.56 3.36
N THR A 9 6.20 4.23 2.70
CA THR A 9 4.90 3.62 2.40
C THR A 9 5.02 2.44 1.43
N ALA A 10 5.86 2.55 0.39
CA ALA A 10 6.08 1.49 -0.59
C ALA A 10 6.68 0.23 0.04
N LEU A 11 7.74 0.38 0.85
CA LEU A 11 8.38 -0.75 1.52
C LEU A 11 7.45 -1.42 2.53
N SER A 12 6.70 -0.63 3.31
CA SER A 12 5.75 -1.18 4.29
C SER A 12 4.58 -1.91 3.63
N LEU A 13 3.96 -1.34 2.59
CA LEU A 13 2.86 -2.00 1.88
C LEU A 13 3.34 -3.20 1.09
N GLY A 14 4.49 -3.10 0.42
CA GLY A 14 5.08 -4.20 -0.33
C GLY A 14 5.34 -5.41 0.56
N LEU A 15 6.07 -5.23 1.68
CA LEU A 15 6.30 -6.33 2.63
C LEU A 15 5.02 -6.88 3.23
N PHE A 16 4.03 -6.03 3.52
CA PHE A 16 2.76 -6.47 4.05
C PHE A 16 2.01 -7.38 3.06
N PHE A 17 2.03 -7.04 1.77
CA PHE A 17 1.46 -7.88 0.73
C PHE A 17 2.25 -9.16 0.50
N ASP A 18 3.58 -9.12 0.52
CA ASP A 18 4.42 -10.32 0.42
C ASP A 18 4.12 -11.32 1.55
N VAL A 19 4.09 -10.84 2.79
CA VAL A 19 3.77 -11.68 3.96
C VAL A 19 2.36 -12.24 3.85
N SER A 20 1.39 -11.42 3.44
CA SER A 20 0.01 -11.86 3.26
C SER A 20 -0.14 -12.90 2.15
N PHE A 21 0.60 -12.74 1.05
CA PHE A 21 0.66 -13.71 -0.05
C PHE A 21 1.22 -15.05 0.43
N VAL A 22 2.36 -15.04 1.14
CA VAL A 22 2.94 -16.27 1.70
C VAL A 22 1.97 -16.96 2.66
N LEU A 23 1.33 -16.22 3.55
CA LEU A 23 0.30 -16.77 4.45
C LEU A 23 -0.88 -17.37 3.66
N CYS A 24 -1.29 -16.74 2.57
CA CYS A 24 -2.37 -17.24 1.71
C CYS A 24 -1.99 -18.57 1.04
N VAL A 25 -0.77 -18.67 0.49
CA VAL A 25 -0.26 -19.91 -0.11
C VAL A 25 -0.15 -21.04 0.93
N LEU A 26 0.39 -20.75 2.12
CA LEU A 26 0.49 -21.73 3.21
C LEU A 26 -0.89 -22.20 3.68
N TRP A 27 -1.87 -21.30 3.75
CA TRP A 27 -3.24 -21.64 4.11
C TRP A 27 -3.92 -22.52 3.07
N GLY A 28 -3.74 -22.23 1.78
CA GLY A 28 -4.24 -23.07 0.69
C GLY A 28 -3.66 -24.49 0.73
N LEU A 29 -2.40 -24.65 1.17
CA LEU A 29 -1.78 -25.96 1.43
C LEU A 29 -2.40 -26.68 2.64
N ALA A 30 -2.67 -25.95 3.72
CA ALA A 30 -3.20 -26.53 4.96
C ALA A 30 -4.67 -26.95 4.82
N VAL A 31 -5.46 -26.24 4.00
CA VAL A 31 -6.90 -26.49 3.81
C VAL A 31 -7.22 -26.64 2.31
N PRO A 32 -7.04 -27.83 1.72
CA PRO A 32 -7.21 -28.06 0.27
C PRO A 32 -8.65 -27.93 -0.24
N LYS A 33 -9.64 -27.61 0.61
CA LYS A 33 -10.99 -27.23 0.15
C LYS A 33 -11.09 -25.74 -0.21
N PHE A 34 -10.14 -24.93 0.23
CA PHE A 34 -9.99 -23.53 -0.15
C PHE A 34 -8.80 -23.37 -1.11
N HIS A 35 -8.74 -24.21 -2.14
CA HIS A 35 -7.93 -23.91 -3.32
C HIS A 35 -8.51 -22.61 -3.92
N ALA A 36 -7.88 -21.50 -3.56
CA ALA A 36 -8.11 -20.17 -4.13
C ALA A 36 -7.07 -19.89 -5.22
N ASP A 37 -6.63 -20.95 -5.89
CA ASP A 37 -5.87 -20.93 -7.13
C ASP A 37 -6.53 -20.03 -8.16
N TRP A 38 -7.86 -20.10 -8.32
CA TRP A 38 -8.60 -19.21 -9.22
C TRP A 38 -8.42 -17.71 -8.93
N LEU A 39 -8.30 -17.33 -7.65
CA LEU A 39 -8.15 -15.92 -7.26
C LEU A 39 -6.74 -15.42 -7.55
N LEU A 40 -5.73 -16.25 -7.26
CA LEU A 40 -4.34 -15.93 -7.53
C LEU A 40 -4.05 -15.91 -9.03
N GLU A 41 -4.60 -16.85 -9.80
CA GLU A 41 -4.48 -16.89 -11.25
C GLU A 41 -5.21 -15.70 -11.92
N ALA A 42 -6.31 -15.23 -11.34
CA ALA A 42 -7.02 -14.05 -11.85
C ALA A 42 -6.28 -12.73 -11.56
N ILE A 43 -5.55 -12.66 -10.44
CA ILE A 43 -4.82 -11.45 -10.02
C ILE A 43 -3.40 -11.42 -10.61
N LEU A 44 -2.77 -12.58 -10.80
CA LEU A 44 -1.37 -12.74 -11.21
C LEU A 44 -1.29 -13.42 -12.59
N PRO A 45 -1.20 -12.66 -13.69
CA PRO A 45 -1.18 -13.23 -15.03
C PRO A 45 0.06 -14.11 -15.23
N GLY A 46 -0.16 -15.40 -15.54
CA GLY A 46 0.92 -16.39 -15.72
C GLY A 46 1.31 -17.13 -14.44
N PHE A 47 0.59 -16.92 -13.34
CA PHE A 47 0.71 -17.75 -12.15
C PHE A 47 0.11 -19.13 -12.38
N THR A 48 0.81 -20.18 -11.99
CA THR A 48 0.31 -21.56 -11.92
C THR A 48 0.45 -22.07 -10.51
N TRP A 49 -0.60 -22.67 -9.94
CA TRP A 49 -0.58 -23.13 -8.56
C TRP A 49 0.63 -24.03 -8.25
N LEU A 50 1.32 -23.75 -7.13
CA LEU A 50 2.44 -24.54 -6.57
C LEU A 50 3.71 -24.68 -7.43
N THR A 51 3.89 -23.90 -8.51
CA THR A 51 5.15 -23.90 -9.26
C THR A 51 6.19 -22.99 -8.59
N PRO A 52 7.44 -23.41 -8.35
CA PRO A 52 8.45 -22.55 -7.70
C PRO A 52 8.66 -21.21 -8.43
N GLN A 53 8.59 -21.23 -9.77
CA GLN A 53 8.68 -20.04 -10.59
C GLN A 53 7.51 -19.07 -10.38
N SER A 54 6.28 -19.59 -10.30
CA SER A 54 5.09 -18.76 -10.13
C SER A 54 5.02 -18.15 -8.72
N VAL A 55 5.49 -18.86 -7.69
CA VAL A 55 5.58 -18.31 -6.33
C VAL A 55 6.52 -17.10 -6.28
N ILE A 56 7.69 -17.18 -6.93
CA ILE A 56 8.63 -16.05 -7.01
C ILE A 56 8.03 -14.90 -7.82
N LEU A 57 7.38 -15.21 -8.95
CA LEU A 57 6.68 -14.22 -9.76
C LEU A 57 5.59 -13.50 -8.95
N GLY A 58 4.78 -14.25 -8.21
CA GLY A 58 3.71 -13.73 -7.36
C GLY A 58 4.24 -12.79 -6.28
N LEU A 59 5.34 -13.14 -5.61
CA LEU A 59 6.03 -12.26 -4.66
C LEU A 59 6.44 -10.93 -5.30
N VAL A 60 7.04 -10.97 -6.49
CA VAL A 60 7.46 -9.74 -7.18
C VAL A 60 6.25 -8.90 -7.58
N GLU A 61 5.20 -9.51 -8.11
CA GLU A 61 4.00 -8.81 -8.55
C GLU A 61 3.22 -8.17 -7.39
N VAL A 62 3.01 -8.88 -6.28
CA VAL A 62 2.32 -8.32 -5.12
C VAL A 62 3.13 -7.21 -4.46
N PHE A 63 4.47 -7.33 -4.42
CA PHE A 63 5.34 -6.25 -3.97
C PHE A 63 5.19 -5.00 -4.86
N LEU A 64 5.18 -5.19 -6.19
CA LEU A 64 4.96 -4.10 -7.15
C LEU A 64 3.60 -3.45 -6.99
N TYR A 65 2.54 -4.20 -6.66
CA TYR A 65 1.26 -3.61 -6.30
C TYR A 65 1.35 -2.70 -5.05
N GLY A 66 2.13 -3.09 -4.05
CA GLY A 66 2.43 -2.24 -2.89
C GLY A 66 3.13 -0.93 -3.26
N VAL A 67 4.13 -1.01 -4.17
CA VAL A 67 4.82 0.18 -4.71
C VAL A 67 3.85 1.06 -5.51
N TYR A 68 3.02 0.47 -6.36
CA TYR A 68 2.00 1.19 -7.14
C TYR A 68 1.06 1.98 -6.22
N ILE A 69 0.51 1.34 -5.19
CA ILE A 69 -0.36 2.01 -4.23
C ILE A 69 0.40 3.15 -3.55
N ALA A 70 1.63 2.96 -3.11
CA ALA A 70 2.40 4.03 -2.47
C ALA A 70 2.67 5.22 -3.40
N VAL A 71 2.99 4.97 -4.67
CA VAL A 71 3.23 6.03 -5.67
C VAL A 71 1.98 6.87 -5.93
N VAL A 72 0.79 6.25 -5.94
CA VAL A 72 -0.48 6.97 -6.19
C VAL A 72 -1.06 7.57 -4.90
N PHE A 73 -1.07 6.80 -3.82
CA PHE A 73 -1.71 7.18 -2.56
C PHE A 73 -0.95 8.27 -1.82
N VAL A 74 0.38 8.22 -1.76
CA VAL A 74 1.17 9.21 -1.01
C VAL A 74 1.00 10.65 -1.52
N PRO A 75 1.13 10.96 -2.83
CA PRO A 75 0.89 12.33 -3.31
C PRO A 75 -0.57 12.75 -3.10
N LEU A 76 -1.53 11.85 -3.30
CA LEU A 76 -2.94 12.14 -3.10
C LEU A 76 -3.26 12.46 -1.63
N PHE A 77 -2.74 11.66 -0.70
CA PHE A 77 -2.86 11.88 0.75
C PHE A 77 -2.21 13.20 1.16
N ASN A 78 -1.00 13.47 0.66
CA ASN A 78 -0.29 14.71 0.93
C ASN A 78 -0.96 15.95 0.31
N TYR A 79 -1.73 15.80 -0.77
CA TYR A 79 -2.50 16.87 -1.39
C TYR A 79 -3.71 17.25 -0.53
N PHE A 80 -4.54 16.26 -0.14
CA PHE A 80 -5.70 16.50 0.71
C PHE A 80 -5.33 16.98 2.12
N GLU A 81 -4.28 16.43 2.73
CA GLU A 81 -3.80 16.89 4.04
C GLU A 81 -3.06 18.24 3.93
N GLY A 82 -2.52 18.56 2.75
CA GLY A 82 -1.88 19.86 2.46
C GLY A 82 -2.86 21.03 2.56
N GLY A 83 -4.11 20.85 2.11
CA GLY A 83 -5.16 21.87 2.22
C GLY A 83 -5.47 22.24 3.68
N ARG A 84 -5.58 21.24 4.55
CA ARG A 84 -5.82 21.43 6.00
C ARG A 84 -4.71 22.25 6.69
N ARG A 85 -3.46 22.10 6.24
CA ARG A 85 -2.34 22.91 6.76
C ARG A 85 -2.41 24.36 6.33
N ALA A 86 -2.77 24.64 5.07
CA ALA A 86 -2.87 26.01 4.58
C ALA A 86 -3.96 26.81 5.31
N GLU A 87 -5.07 26.16 5.61
CA GLU A 87 -6.18 26.75 6.38
C GLU A 87 -5.78 27.00 7.85
N ALA A 88 -5.11 26.04 8.49
CA ALA A 88 -4.58 26.21 9.83
C ALA A 88 -3.55 27.35 9.94
N THR A 89 -2.62 27.46 8.97
CA THR A 89 -1.64 28.56 8.94
C THR A 89 -2.31 29.92 8.76
N LYS A 90 -3.37 30.02 7.93
CA LYS A 90 -4.15 31.25 7.80
C LYS A 90 -4.84 31.64 9.11
N LEU A 91 -5.43 30.67 9.82
CA LEU A 91 -6.08 30.92 11.11
C LEU A 91 -5.08 31.44 12.16
N THR A 92 -3.90 30.82 12.23
CA THR A 92 -2.84 31.27 13.17
C THR A 92 -2.36 32.67 12.83
N ALA A 93 -2.07 32.96 11.55
CA ALA A 93 -1.64 34.29 11.10
C ALA A 93 -2.72 35.36 11.36
N MET A 94 -4.00 35.03 11.18
CA MET A 94 -5.11 35.96 11.47
C MET A 94 -5.25 36.21 12.98
N THR A 95 -5.02 35.19 13.81
CA THR A 95 -5.08 35.32 15.28
C THR A 95 -3.94 36.19 15.81
N GLU A 96 -2.72 36.01 15.31
CA GLU A 96 -1.57 36.87 15.64
C GLU A 96 -1.80 38.32 15.20
N ALA A 97 -2.34 38.55 14.00
CA ALA A 97 -2.66 39.89 13.52
C ALA A 97 -3.77 40.59 14.34
N LEU A 98 -4.63 39.81 15.00
CA LEU A 98 -5.71 40.33 15.85
C LEU A 98 -5.21 40.64 17.26
N HIS A 99 -4.25 39.86 17.78
CA HIS A 99 -3.66 40.07 19.10
C HIS A 99 -2.63 41.22 19.15
N HIS A 100 -2.15 41.67 17.98
CA HIS A 100 -1.24 42.82 17.85
C HIS A 100 -1.95 44.17 17.62
N ARG A 101 -3.29 44.21 17.68
CA ARG A 101 -4.09 45.43 17.66
C ARG A 101 -4.65 45.79 19.03
#